data_AF-A0A0F0CP17-F1
#
_entry.id   AF-A0A0F0CP17-F1
#
_cell.length_a   1.000
_cell.length_b   1.000
_cell.length_c   1.000
_cell.angle_alpha   90.00
_cell.angle_beta   90.00
_cell.angle_gamma   90.00
#
_symmetry.space_group_name_H-M   'P 1'
#
loop_
_entity.id
_entity.type
_entity.pdbx_description
1 polymer ?
#
loop_
_entity_poly.entity_id
_entity_poly.type
_entity_poly.pdbx_seq_one_letter_code
_entity_poly.pdbx_strand_id
1 'polypeptide(L)'
;HAHIMIGHPGETETTVRQTIEFVKELDPTTVTFGMMTPYPGTELFEIVLEKYPELGDKYTLRLEDLHTKTYYTDAYCDMPSEELSEWIKKAHRDFYLRPSYILKWLGRINSIDDLLRVIKAGIKVGRFSISGE
;
A
#
# COMPACT_ATOMS: atom_id res chain seq x y z
N HIS A 1 -4.45 -14.33 -0.21
CA HIS A 1 -4.27 -12.86 -0.30
C HIS A 1 -3.35 -12.46 0.85
N ALA A 2 -2.41 -11.55 0.61
CA ALA A 2 -1.50 -11.06 1.65
C ALA A 2 -1.76 -9.58 1.94
N HIS A 3 -1.73 -9.19 3.21
CA HIS A 3 -1.79 -7.80 3.66
C HIS A 3 -0.46 -7.46 4.30
N ILE A 4 0.18 -6.40 3.81
CA ILE A 4 1.50 -5.97 4.25
C ILE A 4 1.39 -4.52 4.69
N MET A 5 1.93 -4.22 5.86
CA MET A 5 2.05 -2.85 6.37
C MET A 5 3.49 -2.41 6.28
N ILE A 6 3.70 -1.14 5.88
CA ILE A 6 5.01 -0.49 5.77
C ILE A 6 4.93 0.85 6.54
N GLY A 7 6.04 1.29 7.11
CA GLY A 7 6.15 2.47 7.96
C GLY A 7 6.09 2.13 9.45
N HIS A 8 6.55 0.96 9.89
CA HIS A 8 6.59 0.65 11.32
C HIS A 8 7.66 1.49 12.06
N PRO A 9 7.49 1.75 13.37
CA PRO A 9 8.60 2.22 14.19
C PRO A 9 9.88 1.42 14.00
N GLY A 10 10.97 2.11 13.71
CA GLY A 10 12.30 1.54 13.41
C GLY A 10 12.46 0.96 12.00
N GLU A 11 11.47 1.09 11.12
CA GLU A 11 11.58 0.63 9.74
C GLU A 11 12.49 1.56 8.91
N THR A 12 13.30 0.95 8.05
CA THR A 12 14.27 1.63 7.17
C THR A 12 14.03 1.24 5.72
N GLU A 13 14.57 2.01 4.77
CA GLU A 13 14.54 1.66 3.34
C GLU A 13 15.01 0.21 3.07
N THR A 14 16.03 -0.24 3.81
CA THR A 14 16.58 -1.59 3.67
C THR A 14 15.56 -2.65 4.10
N THR A 15 14.88 -2.46 5.23
CA THR A 15 13.89 -3.42 5.73
C THR A 15 12.62 -3.40 4.88
N VAL A 16 12.20 -2.23 4.37
CA VAL A 16 11.10 -2.14 3.39
C VAL A 16 11.43 -2.97 2.14
N ARG A 17 12.64 -2.84 1.60
CA ARG A 17 13.06 -3.62 0.43
C ARG A 17 13.08 -5.12 0.72
N GLN A 18 13.57 -5.53 1.89
CA GLN A 18 13.55 -6.93 2.33
C GLN A 18 12.13 -7.48 2.40
N THR A 19 11.19 -6.71 2.96
CA THR A 19 9.76 -7.07 3.01
C THR A 19 9.18 -7.24 1.61
N ILE A 20 9.49 -6.34 0.67
CA ILE A 20 9.02 -6.45 -0.72
C ILE A 20 9.55 -7.72 -1.39
N GLU A 21 10.85 -8.02 -1.24
CA GLU A 21 11.43 -9.25 -1.80
C GLU A 21 10.83 -10.51 -1.17
N PHE A 22 10.67 -10.52 0.16
CA PHE A 22 10.02 -11.63 0.86
C PHE A 22 8.60 -11.88 0.35
N VAL A 23 7.81 -10.83 0.12
CA VAL A 23 6.44 -10.95 -0.41
C VAL A 23 6.43 -11.49 -1.84
N LYS A 24 7.42 -11.09 -2.66
CA LYS A 24 7.57 -11.65 -4.01
C LYS A 24 7.93 -13.14 -3.96
N GLU A 25 8.78 -13.55 -3.04
CA GLU A 25 9.13 -14.96 -2.82
C GLU A 25 7.96 -15.80 -2.31
N LEU A 26 7.17 -15.25 -1.37
CA LEU A 26 5.95 -15.88 -0.85
C LEU A 26 4.89 -16.11 -1.96
N ASP A 27 4.93 -15.27 -2.99
CA ASP A 27 4.12 -15.35 -4.20
C ASP A 27 2.60 -15.54 -3.97
N PRO A 28 1.96 -14.69 -3.15
CA PRO A 28 0.51 -14.75 -2.95
C PRO A 28 -0.26 -14.46 -4.25
N THR A 29 -1.48 -14.99 -4.36
CA THR A 29 -2.35 -14.70 -5.53
C THR A 29 -2.62 -13.20 -5.73
N THR A 30 -2.71 -12.45 -4.64
CA THR A 30 -2.92 -11.00 -4.61
C THR A 30 -2.30 -10.44 -3.33
N VAL A 31 -1.84 -9.20 -3.36
CA VAL A 31 -1.28 -8.48 -2.21
C VAL A 31 -1.80 -7.05 -2.12
N THR A 32 -1.96 -6.57 -0.89
CA THR A 32 -2.20 -5.16 -0.58
C THR A 32 -1.07 -4.66 0.30
N PHE A 33 -0.41 -3.58 -0.12
CA PHE A 33 0.53 -2.85 0.74
C PHE A 33 -0.16 -1.59 1.28
N GLY A 34 -0.17 -1.43 2.59
CA GLY A 34 -0.71 -0.27 3.29
C GLY A 34 0.35 0.42 4.12
N MET A 35 0.13 1.69 4.42
CA MET A 35 0.95 2.41 5.39
C MET A 35 0.44 2.14 6.80
N MET A 36 1.34 2.02 7.77
CA MET A 36 0.97 1.93 9.17
C MET A 36 0.14 3.16 9.57
N THR A 37 -0.97 2.94 10.26
CA THR A 37 -1.90 4.00 10.65
C THR A 37 -2.04 4.02 12.17
N PRO A 38 -1.71 5.14 12.85
CA PRO A 38 -1.83 5.27 14.30
C PRO A 38 -3.28 5.47 14.70
N TYR A 39 -3.98 4.40 15.05
CA TYR A 39 -5.39 4.48 15.45
C TYR A 39 -5.55 4.93 16.90
N PRO A 40 -6.55 5.78 17.22
CA PRO A 40 -6.84 6.20 18.59
C PRO A 40 -7.00 5.00 19.53
N GLY A 41 -6.28 5.05 20.66
CA GLY A 41 -6.27 3.96 21.65
C GLY A 41 -5.19 2.89 21.44
N THR A 42 -4.32 3.05 20.43
CA THR A 42 -3.10 2.24 20.29
C THR A 42 -1.89 2.94 20.91
N GLU A 43 -0.87 2.16 21.29
CA GLU A 43 0.42 2.68 21.77
C GLU A 43 1.08 3.61 20.72
N LEU A 44 0.97 3.26 19.44
CA LEU A 44 1.49 4.11 18.35
C LEU A 44 0.83 5.49 18.33
N PHE A 45 -0.46 5.56 18.64
CA PHE A 45 -1.18 6.82 18.70
C PHE A 45 -0.76 7.65 19.93
N GLU A 46 -0.36 7.01 21.03
CA GLU A 46 0.18 7.72 22.20
C GLU A 46 1.51 8.41 21.84
N ILE A 47 2.39 7.74 21.08
CA ILE A 47 3.63 8.35 20.53
C ILE A 47 3.31 9.55 19.64
N VAL A 48 2.27 9.43 18.79
CA VAL A 48 1.82 10.55 17.94
C VAL A 48 1.32 11.73 18.79
N LEU A 49 0.57 11.48 19.86
CA LEU A 49 0.07 12.52 20.77
C LEU A 49 1.17 13.23 21.55
N GLU A 50 2.29 12.56 21.85
CA GLU A 50 3.44 13.21 22.48
C GLU A 50 4.03 14.31 21.61
N LYS A 51 4.04 14.10 20.28
CA LYS A 51 4.53 15.07 19.30
C LYS A 51 3.46 16.08 18.86
N TYR A 52 2.20 15.64 18.80
CA TYR A 52 1.06 16.42 18.32
C TYR A 52 -0.08 16.44 19.35
N PRO A 53 0.11 17.13 20.50
CA PRO A 53 -0.88 17.18 21.57
C PRO A 53 -2.20 17.85 21.14
N GLU A 54 -2.18 18.68 20.08
CA GLU A 54 -3.36 19.35 19.53
C GLU A 54 -4.37 18.40 18.87
N LEU A 55 -3.95 17.17 18.54
CA LEU A 55 -4.86 16.15 17.99
C LEU A 55 -5.93 15.72 19.01
N GLY A 56 -5.73 16.08 20.28
CA GLY A 56 -6.75 16.02 21.32
C GLY A 56 -7.17 14.61 21.71
N ASP A 57 -8.31 14.52 22.40
CA ASP A 57 -8.82 13.27 22.93
C ASP A 57 -9.33 12.35 21.80
N LYS A 58 -9.29 11.02 22.03
CA LYS A 58 -9.48 9.92 21.05
C LYS A 58 -10.76 9.96 20.19
N TYR A 59 -11.64 10.94 20.38
CA TYR A 59 -12.98 11.07 19.82
C TYR A 59 -13.17 12.18 18.77
N THR A 60 -12.20 13.10 18.60
CA THR A 60 -12.31 14.20 17.60
C THR A 60 -11.65 13.90 16.26
N LEU A 61 -10.75 12.92 16.21
CA LEU A 61 -10.12 12.47 14.97
C LEU A 61 -11.09 11.63 14.17
N ARG A 62 -11.46 12.11 12.98
CA ARG A 62 -12.22 11.31 12.02
C ARG A 62 -11.26 10.27 11.47
N LEU A 63 -11.66 9.00 11.51
CA LEU A 63 -10.87 7.89 10.92
C LEU A 63 -10.55 8.14 9.44
N GLU A 64 -11.41 8.89 8.75
CA GLU A 64 -11.24 9.35 7.37
C GLU A 64 -9.99 10.22 7.17
N ASP A 65 -9.61 11.03 8.16
CA ASP A 65 -8.45 11.92 8.07
C ASP A 65 -7.12 11.17 8.25
N LEU A 66 -7.12 10.06 9.03
CA LEU A 66 -5.93 9.23 9.26
C LEU A 66 -5.44 8.52 7.99
N HIS A 67 -6.34 8.21 7.06
CA HIS A 67 -6.03 7.55 5.79
C HIS A 67 -5.72 8.52 4.64
N THR A 68 -5.93 9.83 4.84
CA THR A 68 -5.93 10.78 3.73
C THR A 68 -5.00 11.97 3.90
N LYS A 69 -4.68 12.41 5.13
CA LYS A 69 -4.02 13.70 5.32
C LYS A 69 -2.61 13.68 5.87
N THR A 70 -2.22 12.75 6.74
CA THR A 70 -0.94 12.92 7.45
C THR A 70 -0.19 11.66 7.82
N TYR A 71 -0.83 10.51 8.10
CA TYR A 71 -0.22 9.26 8.61
C TYR A 71 0.70 9.40 9.86
N TYR A 72 1.11 10.62 10.22
CA TYR A 72 1.97 11.04 11.32
C TYR A 72 3.27 10.25 11.44
N THR A 73 3.80 9.78 10.29
CA THR A 73 4.95 8.88 10.27
C THR A 73 6.17 9.52 10.91
N ASP A 74 6.32 10.83 10.81
CA ASP A 74 7.43 11.57 11.41
C ASP A 74 7.39 11.62 12.95
N ALA A 75 6.32 11.14 13.60
CA ALA A 75 6.30 10.92 15.04
C ALA A 75 6.96 9.61 15.48
N TYR A 76 7.05 8.61 14.61
CA TYR A 76 7.41 7.24 15.01
C TYR A 76 8.29 6.47 14.02
N CYS A 77 8.48 6.96 12.79
CA CYS A 77 9.23 6.34 11.72
C CYS A 77 10.19 7.36 11.12
N ASP A 78 11.42 6.95 10.84
CA ASP A 78 12.44 7.81 10.25
C ASP A 78 12.19 8.10 8.76
N MET A 79 11.27 7.36 8.13
CA MET A 79 10.86 7.57 6.74
C MET A 79 9.62 8.48 6.67
N PRO A 80 9.66 9.57 5.88
CA PRO A 80 8.52 10.44 5.70
C PRO A 80 7.39 9.74 4.91
N SER A 81 6.16 10.19 5.11
CA SER A 81 4.96 9.59 4.54
C SER A 81 4.97 9.55 3.00
N GLU A 82 5.60 10.56 2.38
CA GLU A 82 5.77 10.70 0.94
C GLU A 82 6.70 9.61 0.40
N GLU A 83 7.81 9.35 1.09
CA GLU A 83 8.75 8.30 0.72
C GLU A 83 8.11 6.92 0.87
N LEU A 84 7.43 6.67 1.99
CA LEU A 84 6.66 5.45 2.21
C LEU A 84 5.58 5.23 1.14
N SER A 85 4.92 6.30 0.70
CA SER A 85 3.93 6.26 -0.38
C SER A 85 4.56 5.85 -1.72
N GLU A 86 5.75 6.36 -2.03
CA GLU A 86 6.49 5.94 -3.23
C GLU A 86 6.96 4.48 -3.14
N TRP A 87 7.39 4.03 -1.95
CA TRP A 87 7.70 2.62 -1.71
C TRP A 87 6.47 1.71 -1.87
N ILE A 88 5.30 2.10 -1.37
CA ILE A 88 4.05 1.36 -1.56
C ILE A 88 3.69 1.27 -3.05
N LYS A 89 3.79 2.37 -3.80
CA LYS A 89 3.56 2.36 -5.26
C LYS A 89 4.55 1.43 -5.96
N LYS A 90 5.83 1.50 -5.58
CA LYS A 90 6.89 0.64 -6.11
C LYS A 90 6.63 -0.84 -5.79
N ALA A 91 6.28 -1.17 -4.55
CA ALA A 91 5.98 -2.53 -4.12
C ALA A 91 4.84 -3.16 -4.94
N HIS A 92 3.76 -2.40 -5.18
CA HIS A 92 2.67 -2.85 -6.05
C HIS A 92 3.15 -3.10 -7.48
N ARG A 93 3.89 -2.16 -8.09
CA ARG A 93 4.42 -2.34 -9.44
C ARG A 93 5.37 -3.55 -9.53
N ASP A 94 6.33 -3.63 -8.61
CA ASP A 94 7.35 -4.69 -8.58
C ASP A 94 6.74 -6.07 -8.31
N PHE A 95 5.55 -6.14 -7.68
CA PHE A 95 4.82 -7.38 -7.47
C PHE A 95 3.92 -7.77 -8.65
N TYR A 96 3.06 -6.85 -9.11
CA TYR A 96 2.02 -7.15 -10.10
C TYR A 96 2.55 -7.16 -11.54
N LEU A 97 3.66 -6.47 -11.83
CA LEU A 97 4.28 -6.46 -13.16
C LEU A 97 5.31 -7.59 -13.37
N ARG A 98 5.48 -8.49 -12.39
CA ARG A 98 6.39 -9.64 -12.52
C ARG A 98 5.95 -10.51 -13.69
N PRO A 99 6.85 -10.90 -14.60
CA PRO A 99 6.51 -11.79 -15.71
C PRO A 99 5.84 -13.09 -15.24
N SER A 100 6.33 -13.69 -14.16
CA SER A 100 5.74 -14.90 -13.58
C SER A 100 4.29 -14.70 -13.10
N TYR A 101 3.99 -13.55 -12.49
CA TYR A 101 2.63 -13.21 -12.04
C TYR A 101 1.69 -13.01 -13.24
N ILE A 102 2.14 -12.25 -14.25
CA ILE A 102 1.36 -12.01 -15.47
C ILE A 102 1.07 -13.32 -16.21
N LEU A 103 2.08 -14.18 -16.39
CA LEU A 103 1.93 -15.47 -17.05
C LEU A 103 0.98 -16.40 -16.28
N LYS A 104 1.03 -16.42 -14.95
CA LYS A 104 0.07 -17.16 -14.12
C LYS A 104 -1.37 -16.67 -14.32
N TRP A 105 -1.57 -15.36 -14.47
CA TRP A 105 -2.89 -14.80 -14.75
C TRP A 105 -3.38 -15.10 -16.15
N LEU A 106 -2.51 -14.97 -17.16
CA LEU A 106 -2.83 -15.33 -18.54
C LEU A 106 -3.18 -16.81 -18.68
N GLY A 107 -2.47 -17.69 -17.97
CA GLY A 107 -2.76 -19.13 -17.94
C GLY A 107 -4.11 -19.51 -17.32
N ARG A 108 -4.79 -18.59 -16.63
CA ARG A 108 -6.16 -18.79 -16.12
C ARG A 108 -7.24 -18.43 -17.13
N ILE A 109 -6.86 -17.81 -18.25
CA ILE A 109 -7.79 -17.39 -19.29
C ILE A 109 -8.08 -18.59 -20.18
N ASN A 110 -9.32 -19.09 -20.13
CA ASN A 110 -9.71 -20.33 -20.80
C ASN A 110 -10.27 -20.12 -22.23
N SER A 111 -10.42 -18.88 -22.67
CA SER A 111 -10.97 -18.56 -24.01
C SER A 111 -10.42 -17.25 -24.58
N ILE A 112 -10.41 -17.15 -25.91
CA ILE A 112 -10.04 -15.91 -26.62
C ILE A 112 -11.01 -14.76 -26.25
N ASP A 113 -12.29 -15.07 -26.01
CA ASP A 113 -13.27 -14.08 -25.59
C ASP A 113 -12.98 -13.51 -24.19
N ASP A 114 -12.51 -14.34 -23.26
CA ASP A 114 -12.07 -13.90 -21.94
C ASP A 114 -10.81 -13.03 -22.04
N LEU A 115 -9.86 -13.40 -22.90
CA LEU A 115 -8.67 -12.60 -23.16
C LEU A 115 -9.06 -11.20 -23.69
N LEU A 116 -9.95 -11.15 -24.69
CA LEU A 116 -10.44 -9.90 -25.25
C LEU A 116 -11.21 -9.07 -24.22
N ARG A 117 -11.97 -9.69 -23.31
CA ARG A 117 -12.64 -8.99 -22.19
C ARG A 117 -11.64 -8.36 -21.23
N VAL A 118 -10.61 -9.11 -20.81
CA VAL A 118 -9.57 -8.59 -19.91
C VAL A 118 -8.79 -7.45 -20.56
N ILE A 119 -8.43 -7.58 -21.85
CA ILE A 119 -7.74 -6.51 -22.58
C ILE A 119 -8.62 -5.26 -22.68
N LYS A 120 -9.90 -5.40 -23.05
CA LYS A 120 -10.84 -4.26 -23.12
C LYS A 120 -11.00 -3.57 -21.77
N ALA A 121 -11.12 -4.34 -20.68
CA ALA A 121 -11.18 -3.81 -19.33
C ALA A 121 -9.89 -3.06 -18.96
N GLY A 122 -8.72 -3.64 -19.27
CA GLY A 122 -7.42 -3.01 -19.06
C GLY A 122 -7.26 -1.70 -19.83
N ILE A 123 -7.65 -1.65 -21.11
CA ILE A 123 -7.64 -0.42 -21.92
C ILE A 123 -8.57 0.64 -21.31
N LYS A 124 -9.76 0.24 -20.85
CA LYS A 124 -10.72 1.17 -20.25
C LYS A 124 -10.17 1.78 -18.95
N VAL A 125 -9.59 0.95 -18.07
CA VAL A 125 -8.94 1.42 -16.83
C VAL A 125 -7.74 2.31 -17.14
N GLY A 126 -6.89 1.92 -18.10
CA GLY A 126 -5.74 2.72 -18.51
C GLY A 126 -6.12 4.07 -19.10
N ARG A 127 -7.19 4.12 -19.92
CA ARG A 127 -7.75 5.40 -20.41
C ARG A 127 -8.25 6.25 -19.25
N PHE A 128 -9.06 5.71 -18.35
CA PHE A 128 -9.54 6.41 -17.16
C PHE A 128 -8.39 6.98 -16.31
N SER A 129 -7.32 6.20 -16.09
CA SER A 129 -6.15 6.65 -15.34
C SER A 129 -5.36 7.78 -16.01
N ILE A 130 -5.47 7.96 -17.35
CA ILE A 130 -4.78 9.02 -18.10
C ILE A 130 -5.69 10.23 -18.34
N SER A 131 -6.99 10.01 -18.64
CA SER A 131 -7.93 11.08 -19.00
C SER A 131 -8.76 11.61 -17.83
N GLY A 132 -8.86 10.90 -16.71
CA GLY A 132 -9.69 11.31 -15.57
C GLY A 132 -11.22 11.23 -15.81
N GLU A 133 -11.65 10.80 -17.00
CA GLU A 133 -13.03 10.48 -17.39
C GLU A 133 -13.22 8.98 -17.66
#